data_AF-A0A2M7U2D2-F1
#
_entry.id   AF-A0A2M7U2D2-F1
#
_cell.length_a   1.000
_cell.length_b   1.000
_cell.length_c   1.000
_cell.angle_alpha   90.00
_cell.angle_beta   90.00
_cell.angle_gamma   90.00
#
_symmetry.space_group_name_H-M   'P 1'
#
loop_
_entity.id
_entity.type
_entity.pdbx_description
1 polymer ?
#
loop_
_entity_poly.entity_id
_entity_poly.type
_entity_poly.pdbx_seq_one_letter_code
_entity_poly.pdbx_strand_id
1 'polypeptide(L)'
;NRSHIYASEIYRSEYASWCERTGIETVDFKSFLPQLSLPLFLSHHGYRNEAFVSMPVLNPATNLNQYFQSYRLMAVHNDFGKIIEAVEVDATQPTFYMLNLGETHYPYTIRGNIEDTGLPRIHGVHGALRHFQSEKSDADNWFTETAFAKMKMAQIAAVEEIDRLLPDLLDKFPSNQTHVMITADHGELFGEEGYFGHGPIMHPKVFEVPFVEGKYV
;
A
#
# COMPACT_ATOMS: atom_id res chain seq x y z
N ASN A 1 -16.63 -12.13 18.33
CA ASN A 1 -16.43 -10.90 19.12
C ASN A 1 -16.03 -11.23 20.53
N ARG A 2 -14.74 -11.10 20.86
CA ARG A 2 -14.29 -11.05 22.26
C ARG A 2 -14.46 -9.59 22.72
N SER A 3 -15.27 -9.35 23.75
CA SER A 3 -15.31 -8.09 24.49
C SER A 3 -14.45 -8.21 25.76
N HIS A 4 -13.96 -7.07 26.30
CA HIS A 4 -13.09 -6.99 27.49
C HIS A 4 -11.63 -7.45 27.31
N ILE A 5 -10.98 -7.09 26.20
CA ILE A 5 -9.53 -7.27 26.00
C ILE A 5 -8.85 -5.91 26.12
N TYR A 6 -7.76 -5.82 26.88
CA TYR A 6 -6.93 -4.62 26.91
C TYR A 6 -6.13 -4.49 25.61
N ALA A 7 -6.02 -3.29 25.05
CA ALA A 7 -5.20 -3.03 23.86
C ALA A 7 -3.74 -3.54 24.02
N SER A 8 -3.19 -3.44 25.24
CA SER A 8 -1.87 -3.97 25.59
C SER A 8 -1.72 -5.48 25.41
N GLU A 9 -2.79 -6.25 25.60
CA GLU A 9 -2.75 -7.71 25.38
C GLU A 9 -2.67 -8.04 23.90
N ILE A 10 -3.39 -7.29 23.05
CA ILE A 10 -3.31 -7.39 21.59
C ILE A 10 -1.91 -7.03 21.11
N TYR A 11 -1.35 -5.94 21.62
CA TYR A 11 0.03 -5.57 21.27
C TYR A 11 1.02 -6.66 21.64
N ARG A 12 0.91 -7.26 22.82
CA ARG A 12 1.82 -8.35 23.22
C ARG A 12 1.76 -9.53 22.23
N SER A 13 0.56 -9.97 21.83
CA SER A 13 0.45 -11.06 20.85
C SER A 13 1.02 -10.67 19.49
N GLU A 14 0.76 -9.45 19.02
CA GLU A 14 1.31 -8.96 17.75
C GLU A 14 2.84 -8.85 17.76
N TYR A 15 3.43 -8.36 18.86
CA TYR A 15 4.89 -8.31 19.01
C TYR A 15 5.52 -9.70 19.03
N ALA A 16 4.85 -10.69 19.63
CA ALA A 16 5.33 -12.06 19.60
C ALA A 16 5.35 -12.64 18.18
N SER A 17 4.36 -12.28 17.33
CA SER A 17 4.33 -12.69 15.93
C SER A 17 5.51 -12.13 15.11
N TRP A 18 6.14 -11.02 15.53
CA TRP A 18 7.31 -10.49 14.84
C TRP A 18 8.54 -11.41 14.93
N CYS A 19 8.68 -12.23 15.98
CA CYS A 19 9.72 -13.27 16.01
C CYS A 19 9.54 -14.27 14.86
N GLU A 20 8.29 -14.68 14.59
CA GLU A 20 7.97 -15.59 13.48
C GLU A 20 8.17 -14.92 12.13
N ARG A 21 7.70 -13.67 11.97
CA ARG A 21 7.80 -12.89 10.72
C ARG A 21 9.26 -12.63 10.31
N THR A 22 10.17 -12.46 11.27
CA THR A 22 11.54 -12.00 11.04
C THR A 22 12.62 -13.03 11.35
N GLY A 23 12.28 -14.13 12.02
CA GLY A 23 13.26 -15.08 12.56
C GLY A 23 14.14 -14.52 13.68
N ILE A 24 13.87 -13.31 14.19
CA ILE A 24 14.59 -12.73 15.33
C ILE A 24 14.14 -13.45 16.60
N GLU A 25 15.11 -13.89 17.42
CA GLU A 25 14.85 -14.72 18.61
C GLU A 25 13.90 -14.05 19.62
N THR A 26 14.04 -12.75 19.83
CA THR A 26 13.19 -12.00 20.77
C THR A 26 12.90 -10.61 20.24
N VAL A 27 11.62 -10.27 20.14
CA VAL A 27 11.14 -8.93 19.80
C VAL A 27 10.40 -8.33 21.01
N ASP A 28 11.02 -7.36 21.69
CA ASP A 28 10.38 -6.57 22.75
C ASP A 28 10.01 -5.17 22.23
N PHE A 29 8.85 -4.66 22.63
CA PHE A 29 8.37 -3.31 22.30
C PHE A 29 9.39 -2.23 22.65
N LYS A 30 10.14 -2.40 23.74
CA LYS A 30 11.19 -1.44 24.13
C LYS A 30 12.26 -1.25 23.07
N SER A 31 12.49 -2.26 22.22
CA SER A 31 13.44 -2.21 21.11
C SER A 31 13.01 -1.25 19.99
N PHE A 32 11.72 -0.90 19.95
CA PHE A 32 11.18 0.09 19.02
C PHE A 32 11.23 1.51 19.60
N LEU A 33 11.42 1.69 20.91
CA LEU A 33 11.42 3.02 21.54
C LEU A 33 12.79 3.71 21.42
N PRO A 34 12.82 5.05 21.31
CA PRO A 34 11.69 5.97 21.21
C PRO A 34 11.13 6.17 19.78
N GLN A 35 11.79 5.65 18.73
CA GLN A 35 11.48 6.00 17.34
C GLN A 35 10.19 5.38 16.78
N LEU A 36 9.75 4.26 17.34
CA LEU A 36 8.61 3.47 16.89
C LEU A 36 8.70 3.13 15.39
N SER A 37 9.88 2.70 14.93
CA SER A 37 10.17 2.47 13.51
C SER A 37 10.61 1.03 13.26
N LEU A 38 9.84 0.31 12.44
CA LEU A 38 10.17 -1.04 12.02
C LEU A 38 11.48 -1.11 11.19
N PRO A 39 11.69 -0.29 10.15
CA PRO A 39 12.95 -0.31 9.40
C PRO A 39 14.18 -0.08 10.30
N LEU A 40 14.11 0.87 11.25
CA LEU A 40 15.21 1.08 12.19
C LEU A 40 15.47 -0.16 13.07
N PHE A 41 14.41 -0.74 13.64
CA PHE A 41 14.52 -1.97 14.44
C PHE A 41 15.17 -3.09 13.65
N LEU A 42 14.73 -3.33 12.41
CA LEU A 42 15.27 -4.36 11.53
C LEU A 42 16.75 -4.11 11.18
N SER A 43 17.13 -2.86 10.91
CA SER A 43 18.53 -2.48 10.64
C SER A 43 19.47 -2.85 11.80
N HIS A 44 19.03 -2.73 13.06
CA HIS A 44 19.82 -3.18 14.22
C HIS A 44 20.00 -4.70 14.31
N HIS A 45 19.19 -5.46 13.59
CA HIS A 45 19.22 -6.93 13.52
C HIS A 45 19.81 -7.43 12.19
N GLY A 46 20.59 -6.59 11.50
CA GLY A 46 21.32 -6.95 10.29
C GLY A 46 20.47 -6.98 9.02
N TYR A 47 19.19 -6.57 9.09
CA TYR A 47 18.37 -6.43 7.90
C TYR A 47 18.83 -5.26 7.05
N ARG A 48 18.76 -5.45 5.74
CA ARG A 48 18.68 -4.37 4.77
C ARG A 48 17.21 -3.99 4.57
N ASN A 49 16.94 -2.70 4.37
CA ASN A 49 15.59 -2.18 4.12
C ASN A 49 15.55 -1.51 2.75
N GLU A 50 14.65 -1.98 1.90
CA GLU A 50 14.41 -1.42 0.58
C GLU A 50 12.94 -1.03 0.39
N ALA A 51 12.71 0.09 -0.28
CA ALA A 51 11.38 0.53 -0.66
C ALA A 51 11.29 0.84 -2.15
N PHE A 52 10.17 0.45 -2.74
CA PHE A 52 9.78 0.76 -4.11
C PHE A 52 8.39 1.38 -4.05
N VAL A 53 8.27 2.63 -4.44
CA VAL A 53 7.00 3.36 -4.37
C VAL A 53 6.57 3.78 -5.77
N SER A 54 5.33 3.47 -6.11
CA SER A 54 4.75 3.77 -7.41
C SER A 54 4.01 5.12 -7.42
N MET A 55 3.71 5.70 -6.26
CA MET A 55 2.93 6.93 -6.13
C MET A 55 3.79 8.14 -5.71
N PRO A 56 3.67 9.31 -6.37
CA PRO A 56 4.45 10.52 -6.03
C PRO A 56 4.23 11.06 -4.61
N VAL A 57 3.11 10.73 -3.95
CA VAL A 57 2.81 11.22 -2.60
C VAL A 57 3.78 10.65 -1.56
N LEU A 58 4.26 9.42 -1.75
CA LEU A 58 5.24 8.78 -0.87
C LEU A 58 6.67 8.94 -1.40
N ASN A 59 6.98 10.04 -2.08
CA ASN A 59 8.30 10.21 -2.71
C ASN A 59 9.46 10.24 -1.68
N PRO A 60 10.72 10.07 -2.14
CA PRO A 60 11.89 10.03 -1.27
C PRO A 60 12.18 11.31 -0.47
N ALA A 61 11.48 12.43 -0.70
CA ALA A 61 11.63 13.64 0.12
C ALA A 61 10.75 13.63 1.38
N THR A 62 9.89 12.62 1.55
CA THR A 62 9.03 12.49 2.73
C THR A 62 9.74 11.76 3.87
N ASN A 63 9.22 11.92 5.10
CA ASN A 63 9.77 11.26 6.29
C ASN A 63 9.64 9.72 6.28
N LEU A 64 8.85 9.16 5.36
CA LEU A 64 8.71 7.70 5.24
C LEU A 64 9.98 7.03 4.70
N ASN A 65 10.91 7.79 4.12
CA ASN A 65 12.18 7.26 3.63
C ASN A 65 13.18 6.87 4.74
N GLN A 66 12.90 7.24 5.98
CA GLN A 66 13.87 7.12 7.05
C GLN A 66 14.21 5.66 7.33
N TYR A 67 15.51 5.39 7.51
CA TYR A 67 16.07 4.07 7.82
C TYR A 67 15.90 3.01 6.73
N PHE A 68 15.53 3.41 5.52
CA PHE A 68 15.71 2.61 4.31
C PHE A 68 17.10 2.87 3.72
N GLN A 69 17.83 1.80 3.41
CA GLN A 69 19.09 1.91 2.69
C GLN A 69 18.86 2.28 1.22
N SER A 70 17.70 1.90 0.66
CA SER A 70 17.25 2.27 -0.67
C SER A 70 15.77 2.62 -0.65
N TYR A 71 15.40 3.77 -1.23
CA TYR A 71 14.01 4.22 -1.33
C TYR A 71 13.77 4.79 -2.74
N ARG A 72 13.13 4.00 -3.60
CA ARG A 72 13.03 4.26 -5.03
C ARG A 72 11.61 4.66 -5.41
N LEU A 73 11.45 5.88 -5.92
CA LEU A 73 10.26 6.26 -6.68
C LEU A 73 10.40 5.68 -8.10
N MET A 74 9.43 4.86 -8.50
CA MET A 74 9.44 4.23 -9.82
C MET A 74 9.23 5.26 -10.93
N ALA A 75 9.98 5.10 -12.03
CA ALA A 75 9.90 6.00 -13.18
C ALA A 75 8.56 5.90 -13.93
N VAL A 76 7.94 4.72 -13.88
CA VAL A 76 6.58 4.47 -14.39
C VAL A 76 5.69 4.24 -13.18
N HIS A 77 4.67 5.09 -13.03
CA HIS A 77 3.66 4.96 -11.98
C HIS A 77 2.66 3.86 -12.35
N ASN A 78 2.09 3.21 -11.34
CA ASN A 78 1.03 2.20 -11.49
C ASN A 78 1.44 1.06 -12.43
N ASP A 79 2.67 0.59 -12.27
CA ASP A 79 3.24 -0.56 -12.99
C ASP A 79 4.04 -1.47 -12.04
N PHE A 80 3.36 -2.45 -11.47
CA PHE A 80 3.91 -3.45 -10.56
C PHE A 80 4.93 -4.34 -11.29
N GLY A 81 4.77 -4.55 -12.60
CA GLY A 81 5.76 -5.24 -13.42
C GLY A 81 7.12 -4.55 -13.38
N LYS A 82 7.17 -3.21 -13.42
CA LYS A 82 8.42 -2.46 -13.26
C LYS A 82 9.02 -2.54 -11.87
N ILE A 83 8.20 -2.68 -10.83
CA ILE A 83 8.69 -2.96 -9.48
C ILE A 83 9.34 -4.35 -9.45
N ILE A 84 8.67 -5.38 -10.00
CA ILE A 84 9.19 -6.74 -10.08
C ILE A 84 10.53 -6.78 -10.83
N GLU A 85 10.64 -6.10 -11.97
CA GLU A 85 11.91 -5.97 -12.71
C GLU A 85 13.04 -5.36 -11.85
N ALA A 86 12.71 -4.38 -11.00
CA ALA A 86 13.69 -3.63 -10.21
C ALA A 86 14.05 -4.28 -8.86
N VAL A 87 13.25 -5.22 -8.37
CA VAL A 87 13.54 -5.99 -7.15
C VAL A 87 14.66 -6.99 -7.43
N GLU A 88 15.78 -6.76 -6.74
CA GLU A 88 16.96 -7.62 -6.73
C GLU A 88 17.04 -8.31 -5.36
N VAL A 89 16.99 -9.64 -5.35
CA VAL A 89 17.00 -10.43 -4.10
C VAL A 89 18.42 -10.91 -3.82
N ASP A 90 18.96 -10.49 -2.69
CA ASP A 90 20.18 -11.05 -2.11
C ASP A 90 19.81 -12.04 -0.99
N ALA A 91 20.01 -13.33 -1.24
CA ALA A 91 19.73 -14.39 -0.26
C ALA A 91 20.77 -14.48 0.86
N THR A 92 21.86 -13.69 0.81
CA THR A 92 22.93 -13.74 1.83
C THR A 92 22.68 -12.81 3.01
N GLN A 93 21.75 -11.86 2.87
CA GLN A 93 21.39 -10.90 3.90
C GLN A 93 19.85 -10.83 4.06
N PRO A 94 19.31 -10.91 5.29
CA PRO A 94 17.88 -10.68 5.47
C PRO A 94 17.50 -9.27 5.00
N THR A 95 16.43 -9.17 4.23
CA THR A 95 16.01 -7.89 3.64
C THR A 95 14.51 -7.69 3.80
N PHE A 96 14.13 -6.50 4.28
CA PHE A 96 12.76 -6.03 4.33
C PHE A 96 12.45 -5.19 3.10
N TYR A 97 11.48 -5.63 2.31
CA TYR A 97 11.01 -4.94 1.13
C TYR A 97 9.65 -4.31 1.39
N MET A 98 9.54 -2.99 1.21
CA MET A 98 8.28 -2.27 1.19
C MET A 98 7.93 -1.92 -0.26
N LEU A 99 6.88 -2.54 -0.79
CA LEU A 99 6.38 -2.27 -2.15
C LEU A 99 5.05 -1.50 -2.04
N ASN A 100 5.05 -0.23 -2.42
CA ASN A 100 3.85 0.59 -2.50
C ASN A 100 3.36 0.64 -3.95
N LEU A 101 2.24 -0.04 -4.21
CA LEU A 101 1.57 -0.11 -5.49
C LEU A 101 0.58 1.06 -5.65
N GLY A 102 0.13 1.32 -6.89
CA GLY A 102 -0.73 2.48 -7.19
C GLY A 102 -1.85 2.21 -8.19
N GLU A 103 -1.91 1.02 -8.77
CA GLU A 103 -2.83 0.60 -9.82
C GLU A 103 -4.29 0.69 -9.37
N THR A 104 -4.56 0.49 -8.09
CA THR A 104 -5.90 0.57 -7.49
C THR A 104 -6.27 1.97 -7.02
N HIS A 105 -5.35 2.93 -7.09
CA HIS A 105 -5.64 4.33 -6.84
C HIS A 105 -6.28 4.94 -8.09
N TYR A 106 -7.30 5.77 -7.91
CA TYR A 106 -7.93 6.49 -9.01
C TYR A 106 -6.87 7.22 -9.86
N PRO A 107 -6.83 7.01 -11.19
CA PRO A 107 -7.91 6.53 -12.06
C PRO A 107 -7.80 5.06 -12.45
N TYR A 108 -7.30 4.21 -11.56
CA TYR A 108 -7.29 2.75 -11.69
C TYR A 108 -6.51 2.27 -12.93
N THR A 109 -5.31 2.83 -13.14
CA THR A 109 -4.54 2.61 -14.37
C THR A 109 -3.63 1.40 -14.24
N ILE A 110 -3.58 0.57 -15.28
CA ILE A 110 -2.59 -0.49 -15.43
C ILE A 110 -1.50 0.03 -16.37
N ARG A 111 -0.22 -0.07 -15.97
CA ARG A 111 0.96 0.37 -16.75
C ARG A 111 1.01 1.89 -16.99
N GLY A 112 0.48 2.67 -16.04
CA GLY A 112 0.67 4.12 -15.97
C GLY A 112 -0.06 4.98 -17.01
N ASN A 113 -0.85 4.40 -17.92
CA ASN A 113 -1.56 5.19 -18.92
C ASN A 113 -3.03 5.42 -18.54
N ILE A 114 -3.32 6.63 -18.08
CA ILE A 114 -4.67 7.10 -17.75
C ILE A 114 -5.61 7.14 -18.96
N GLU A 115 -5.09 7.33 -20.18
CA GLU A 115 -5.93 7.46 -21.37
C GLU A 115 -6.55 6.12 -21.76
N ASP A 116 -5.90 5.02 -21.40
CA ASP A 116 -6.34 3.67 -21.69
C ASP A 116 -7.57 3.25 -20.87
N THR A 117 -7.88 3.95 -19.77
CA THR A 117 -9.03 3.61 -18.93
C THR A 117 -10.34 4.17 -19.46
N GLY A 118 -10.28 5.23 -20.29
CA GLY A 118 -11.47 5.96 -20.78
C GLY A 118 -12.35 6.53 -19.65
N LEU A 119 -11.81 6.62 -18.42
CA LEU A 119 -12.53 7.11 -17.26
C LEU A 119 -12.54 8.65 -17.21
N PRO A 120 -13.55 9.25 -16.56
CA PRO A 120 -13.51 10.69 -16.26
C PRO A 120 -12.19 11.04 -15.56
N ARG A 121 -11.70 12.27 -15.69
CA ARG A 121 -10.50 12.79 -15.00
C ARG A 121 -10.90 13.72 -13.86
N ILE A 122 -10.45 13.41 -12.64
CA ILE A 122 -10.50 14.28 -11.46
C ILE A 122 -9.06 14.72 -11.20
N HIS A 123 -8.86 16.03 -11.04
CA HIS A 123 -7.56 16.55 -10.63
C HIS A 123 -7.38 16.24 -9.13
N GLY A 124 -6.37 15.45 -8.76
CA GLY A 124 -6.07 15.05 -7.36
C GLY A 124 -5.63 16.20 -6.44
N VAL A 125 -4.60 16.03 -5.62
CA VAL A 125 -4.17 17.06 -4.62
C VAL A 125 -3.87 18.44 -5.24
N HIS A 126 -3.38 18.49 -6.48
CA HIS A 126 -3.23 19.74 -7.24
C HIS A 126 -4.57 20.36 -7.68
N GLY A 127 -5.61 19.52 -7.85
CA GLY A 127 -6.99 19.93 -8.02
C GLY A 127 -7.61 20.45 -6.74
N ALA A 128 -7.41 19.77 -5.59
CA ALA A 128 -7.90 20.26 -4.30
C ALA A 128 -7.39 21.69 -3.98
N LEU A 129 -6.12 21.98 -4.27
CA LEU A 129 -5.55 23.32 -4.17
C LEU A 129 -6.16 24.33 -5.15
N ARG A 130 -6.60 23.90 -6.35
CA ARG A 130 -7.34 24.73 -7.31
C ARG A 130 -8.82 24.92 -6.93
N HIS A 131 -9.46 23.93 -6.30
CA HIS A 131 -10.87 23.99 -5.90
C HIS A 131 -11.11 24.94 -4.73
N PHE A 132 -10.08 25.24 -3.93
CA PHE A 132 -10.12 26.36 -2.98
C PHE A 132 -10.34 27.73 -3.66
N GLN A 133 -10.16 27.85 -4.98
CA GLN A 133 -10.28 29.11 -5.73
C GLN A 133 -11.53 29.18 -6.65
N SER A 134 -12.37 28.15 -6.74
CA SER A 134 -13.53 28.13 -7.63
C SER A 134 -14.86 28.13 -6.89
N GLU A 135 -15.72 29.13 -7.17
CA GLU A 135 -17.06 29.29 -6.57
C GLU A 135 -18.17 28.38 -7.14
N LYS A 136 -17.85 27.43 -8.03
CA LYS A 136 -18.84 26.46 -8.57
C LYS A 136 -18.89 25.22 -7.68
N SER A 137 -20.09 24.83 -7.22
CA SER A 137 -20.26 23.58 -6.47
C SER A 137 -20.11 22.37 -7.39
N ASP A 138 -19.32 21.38 -6.97
CA ASP A 138 -19.08 20.12 -7.70
C ASP A 138 -20.34 19.25 -7.91
N ALA A 139 -21.48 19.61 -7.29
CA ALA A 139 -22.74 18.89 -7.40
C ALA A 139 -23.26 18.76 -8.84
N ASP A 140 -22.98 19.74 -9.72
CA ASP A 140 -23.41 19.70 -11.12
C ASP A 140 -22.59 18.72 -11.99
N ASN A 141 -21.45 18.22 -11.47
CA ASN A 141 -20.53 17.32 -12.18
C ASN A 141 -20.45 15.90 -11.58
N TRP A 142 -21.46 15.50 -10.81
CA TRP A 142 -21.48 14.19 -10.17
C TRP A 142 -21.46 13.03 -11.17
N PHE A 143 -20.79 11.92 -10.82
CA PHE A 143 -20.73 10.75 -11.67
C PHE A 143 -22.06 10.01 -11.73
N THR A 144 -22.37 9.49 -12.92
CA THR A 144 -23.53 8.60 -13.10
C THR A 144 -23.25 7.23 -12.50
N GLU A 145 -24.29 6.47 -12.18
CA GLU A 145 -24.17 5.07 -11.76
C GLU A 145 -23.37 4.22 -12.76
N THR A 146 -23.52 4.49 -14.06
CA THR A 146 -22.73 3.84 -15.11
C THR A 146 -21.25 4.19 -15.01
N ALA A 147 -20.90 5.44 -14.69
CA ALA A 147 -19.52 5.84 -14.48
C ALA A 147 -18.93 5.16 -13.23
N PHE A 148 -19.68 5.09 -12.13
CA PHE A 148 -19.26 4.34 -10.94
C PHE A 148 -19.03 2.86 -11.22
N ALA A 149 -19.94 2.20 -11.95
CA ALA A 149 -19.78 0.80 -12.33
C ALA A 149 -18.51 0.59 -13.17
N LYS A 150 -18.21 1.48 -14.12
CA LYS A 150 -16.97 1.42 -14.92
C LYS A 150 -15.71 1.60 -14.05
N MET A 151 -15.72 2.57 -13.14
CA MET A 151 -14.60 2.82 -12.22
C MET A 151 -14.36 1.62 -11.30
N LYS A 152 -15.42 1.05 -10.74
CA LYS A 152 -15.33 -0.18 -9.95
C LYS A 152 -14.75 -1.35 -10.77
N MET A 153 -15.17 -1.51 -12.02
CA MET A 153 -14.60 -2.55 -12.87
C MET A 153 -13.12 -2.32 -13.20
N ALA A 154 -12.70 -1.07 -13.39
CA ALA A 154 -11.30 -0.75 -13.60
C ALA A 154 -10.46 -1.06 -12.35
N GLN A 155 -10.97 -0.76 -11.15
CA GLN A 155 -10.29 -1.13 -9.91
C GLN A 155 -10.18 -2.66 -9.74
N ILE A 156 -11.23 -3.41 -10.11
CA ILE A 156 -11.18 -4.89 -10.11
C ILE A 156 -10.10 -5.38 -11.08
N ALA A 157 -10.05 -4.86 -12.31
CA ALA A 157 -9.04 -5.23 -13.29
C ALA A 157 -7.61 -4.91 -12.80
N ALA A 158 -7.42 -3.81 -12.07
CA ALA A 158 -6.14 -3.47 -11.46
C ALA A 158 -5.72 -4.51 -10.40
N VAL A 159 -6.64 -4.95 -9.54
CA VAL A 159 -6.37 -6.03 -8.57
C VAL A 159 -6.06 -7.35 -9.28
N GLU A 160 -6.80 -7.69 -10.35
CA GLU A 160 -6.56 -8.90 -11.15
C GLU A 160 -5.18 -8.89 -11.82
N GLU A 161 -4.70 -7.74 -12.32
CA GLU A 161 -3.34 -7.62 -12.87
C GLU A 161 -2.27 -7.76 -11.77
N ILE A 162 -2.50 -7.19 -10.58
CA ILE A 162 -1.60 -7.39 -9.43
C ILE A 162 -1.53 -8.87 -9.05
N ASP A 163 -2.67 -9.54 -8.92
CA ASP A 163 -2.74 -10.97 -8.59
C ASP A 163 -2.03 -11.83 -9.64
N ARG A 164 -2.21 -11.53 -10.93
CA ARG A 164 -1.53 -12.22 -12.03
C ARG A 164 0.00 -12.07 -11.97
N LEU A 165 0.50 -10.93 -11.52
CA LEU A 165 1.94 -10.62 -11.43
C LEU A 165 2.57 -11.06 -10.10
N LEU A 166 1.77 -11.29 -9.06
CA LEU A 166 2.27 -11.63 -7.73
C LEU A 166 3.17 -12.88 -7.71
N PRO A 167 2.87 -13.98 -8.44
CA PRO A 167 3.79 -15.11 -8.52
C PRO A 167 5.18 -14.74 -9.04
N ASP A 168 5.28 -13.87 -10.05
CA ASP A 168 6.56 -13.42 -10.63
C ASP A 168 7.42 -12.67 -9.60
N LEU A 169 6.79 -11.95 -8.66
CA LEU A 169 7.49 -11.35 -7.53
C LEU A 169 7.96 -12.44 -6.56
N LEU A 170 7.04 -13.30 -6.12
CA LEU A 170 7.30 -14.27 -5.06
C LEU A 170 8.38 -15.29 -5.45
N ASP A 171 8.42 -15.71 -6.71
CA ASP A 171 9.42 -16.64 -7.26
C ASP A 171 10.85 -16.09 -7.24
N LYS A 172 11.05 -14.79 -7.02
CA LYS A 172 12.39 -14.20 -6.80
C LYS A 172 12.94 -14.50 -5.42
N PHE A 173 12.08 -14.83 -4.46
CA PHE A 173 12.46 -14.99 -3.06
C PHE A 173 12.70 -16.45 -2.70
N PRO A 174 13.63 -16.75 -1.76
CA PRO A 174 13.82 -18.11 -1.31
C PRO A 174 12.55 -18.65 -0.62
N SER A 175 12.02 -19.75 -1.15
CA SER A 175 10.91 -20.49 -0.54
C SER A 175 11.22 -20.85 0.90
N ASN A 176 10.21 -20.82 1.77
CA ASN A 176 10.30 -21.11 3.20
C ASN A 176 11.29 -20.23 3.98
N GLN A 177 11.63 -19.05 3.48
CA GLN A 177 12.45 -18.06 4.20
C GLN A 177 11.86 -16.64 4.16
N THR A 178 10.78 -16.44 3.40
CA THR A 178 10.18 -15.12 3.20
C THR A 178 8.80 -15.07 3.83
N HIS A 179 8.58 -14.12 4.72
CA HIS A 179 7.25 -13.78 5.22
C HIS A 179 6.67 -12.66 4.36
N VAL A 180 5.48 -12.88 3.82
CA VAL A 180 4.79 -11.95 2.93
C VAL A 180 3.60 -11.36 3.68
N MET A 181 3.40 -10.06 3.51
CA MET A 181 2.22 -9.35 4.02
C MET A 181 1.68 -8.47 2.89
N ILE A 182 0.39 -8.62 2.58
CA ILE A 182 -0.33 -7.84 1.57
C ILE A 182 -1.48 -7.15 2.29
N THR A 183 -1.55 -5.83 2.14
CA THR A 183 -2.57 -4.98 2.74
C THR A 183 -2.83 -3.75 1.89
N ALA A 184 -3.89 -3.01 2.21
CA ALA A 184 -4.11 -1.66 1.70
C ALA A 184 -4.01 -0.63 2.84
N ASP A 185 -3.79 0.63 2.46
CA ASP A 185 -3.82 1.79 3.34
C ASP A 185 -5.26 2.24 3.66
N HIS A 186 -6.18 2.10 2.70
CA HIS A 186 -7.61 2.36 2.87
C HIS A 186 -8.46 1.62 1.81
N GLY A 187 -9.78 1.61 2.01
CA GLY A 187 -10.76 1.22 0.98
C GLY A 187 -11.28 2.43 0.19
N GLU A 188 -12.24 2.22 -0.72
CA GLU A 188 -12.69 3.25 -1.67
C GLU A 188 -14.22 3.19 -1.86
N LEU A 189 -14.85 4.34 -2.06
CA LEU A 189 -16.27 4.48 -2.36
C LEU A 189 -16.54 4.80 -3.83
N PHE A 190 -17.61 4.21 -4.37
CA PHE A 190 -18.10 4.35 -5.73
C PHE A 190 -19.57 4.80 -5.75
N GLY A 191 -19.91 5.78 -4.93
CA GLY A 191 -21.26 6.36 -4.83
C GLY A 191 -22.04 5.94 -3.59
N GLU A 192 -21.51 5.05 -2.74
CA GLU A 192 -22.13 4.71 -1.46
C GLU A 192 -22.40 5.98 -0.64
N GLU A 193 -23.65 6.12 -0.19
CA GLU A 193 -24.12 7.28 0.59
C GLU A 193 -23.82 8.64 -0.07
N GLY A 194 -23.67 8.67 -1.40
CA GLY A 194 -23.36 9.89 -2.14
C GLY A 194 -21.88 10.30 -2.07
N TYR A 195 -20.97 9.38 -1.72
CA TYR A 195 -19.54 9.64 -1.68
C TYR A 195 -18.77 8.89 -2.77
N PHE A 196 -17.71 9.51 -3.26
CA PHE A 196 -16.71 8.90 -4.13
C PHE A 196 -15.33 9.13 -3.53
N GLY A 197 -14.46 8.13 -3.60
CA GLY A 197 -13.13 8.23 -3.01
C GLY A 197 -13.09 7.76 -1.55
N HIS A 198 -12.17 8.33 -0.77
CA HIS A 198 -11.90 7.93 0.63
C HIS A 198 -11.74 9.11 1.60
N GLY A 199 -11.21 10.26 1.15
CA GLY A 199 -10.87 11.36 2.05
C GLY A 199 -12.00 12.36 2.28
N PRO A 200 -12.08 13.01 3.46
CA PRO A 200 -12.03 12.50 4.84
C PRO A 200 -13.38 11.88 5.23
N ILE A 201 -13.70 10.71 4.67
CA ILE A 201 -15.03 10.09 4.79
C ILE A 201 -15.00 8.98 5.84
N MET A 202 -15.85 9.08 6.86
CA MET A 202 -15.96 8.08 7.94
C MET A 202 -16.94 6.96 7.58
N HIS A 203 -16.69 6.25 6.48
CA HIS A 203 -17.54 5.15 6.03
C HIS A 203 -16.88 3.78 6.27
N PRO A 204 -17.59 2.74 6.75
CA PRO A 204 -17.01 1.43 7.06
C PRO A 204 -16.14 0.84 5.94
N LYS A 205 -16.57 0.95 4.68
CA LYS A 205 -15.81 0.47 3.50
C LYS A 205 -14.46 1.16 3.29
N VAL A 206 -14.25 2.38 3.81
CA VAL A 206 -12.95 3.05 3.76
C VAL A 206 -11.97 2.42 4.76
N PHE A 207 -12.48 1.78 5.81
CA PHE A 207 -11.69 1.09 6.85
C PHE A 207 -11.55 -0.41 6.62
N GLU A 208 -12.34 -0.98 5.70
CA GLU A 208 -12.26 -2.39 5.32
C GLU A 208 -11.16 -2.57 4.27
N VAL A 209 -10.03 -3.14 4.68
CA VAL A 209 -8.86 -3.40 3.83
C VAL A 209 -8.57 -4.89 3.74
N PRO A 210 -8.04 -5.39 2.60
CA PRO A 210 -7.48 -6.74 2.57
C PRO A 210 -6.31 -6.81 3.56
N PHE A 211 -6.19 -7.92 4.26
CA PHE A 211 -5.01 -8.25 5.04
C PHE A 211 -4.76 -9.75 4.93
N VAL A 212 -3.67 -10.13 4.25
CA VAL A 212 -3.20 -11.50 4.17
C VAL A 212 -1.72 -11.52 4.48
N GLU A 213 -1.30 -12.45 5.32
CA GLU A 213 0.11 -12.66 5.61
C GLU A 213 0.42 -14.14 5.75
N GLY A 214 1.69 -14.50 5.54
CA GLY A 214 2.16 -15.86 5.73
C GLY A 214 3.54 -16.08 5.15
N LYS A 215 4.09 -17.24 5.49
CA LYS A 215 5.36 -17.69 4.94
C LYS A 215 5.16 -18.17 3.51
N TYR A 216 5.91 -17.64 2.56
CA TYR A 216 5.93 -18.15 1.18
C TYR A 216 6.58 -19.53 1.17
N VAL A 217 5.88 -20.53 0.63
CA VAL A 217 6.26 -21.96 0.65
C VAL A 217 6.61 -22.49 -0.72
#